data_AF-B1WP75-F1
#
_entry.id   AF-B1WP75-F1
#
_cell.length_a   1.000
_cell.length_b   1.000
_cell.length_c   1.000
_cell.angle_alpha   90.00
_cell.angle_beta   90.00
_cell.angle_gamma   90.00
#
_symmetry.space_group_name_H-M   'P 1'
#
loop_
_entity.id
_entity.type
_entity.pdbx_description
1 polymer ?
#
loop_
_entity_poly.entity_id
_entity_poly.type
_entity_poly.pdbx_seq_one_letter_code
_entity_poly.pdbx_strand_id
1 'polypeptide(L)'
;MARGLFWLSLLVVFFILAWSGWNEYQKLEAYRQWAEDFDQAKYDIYAIIGVKGKEITWGKPGRSIPNTLPKFLLTDVDKIELLVNDKSVDLGNLPNKGKPIIQFNFINKDQSSINIPFTEIDLAAKWVKYLDNLRNV
;
A
#
# COMPACT_ATOMS: atom_id res chain seq x y z
N MET A 1 -19.29 39.88 28.15
CA MET A 1 -18.99 39.55 26.74
C MET A 1 -17.73 38.67 26.61
N ALA A 2 -17.59 37.61 27.42
CA ALA A 2 -16.41 36.70 27.39
C ALA A 2 -16.76 35.28 26.92
N ARG A 3 -18.04 34.96 26.73
CA ARG A 3 -18.52 33.62 26.33
C ARG A 3 -18.38 33.34 24.82
N GLY A 4 -18.30 34.38 23.98
CA GLY A 4 -18.20 34.22 22.53
C GLY A 4 -16.84 33.70 22.06
N LEU A 5 -15.77 33.97 22.82
CA LEU A 5 -14.42 33.50 22.48
C LEU A 5 -14.32 31.97 22.52
N PHE A 6 -14.98 31.33 23.50
CA PHE A 6 -15.03 29.88 23.61
C PHE A 6 -15.73 29.22 22.41
N TRP A 7 -16.86 29.78 21.98
CA TRP A 7 -17.57 29.32 20.79
C TRP A 7 -16.75 29.50 19.51
N LEU A 8 -15.99 30.59 19.40
CA LEU A 8 -15.12 30.83 18.26
C LEU A 8 -13.93 29.85 18.25
N SER A 9 -13.30 29.58 19.40
CA SER A 9 -12.27 28.55 19.52
C SER A 9 -12.79 27.16 19.14
N LEU A 10 -14.00 26.80 19.58
CA LEU A 10 -14.63 25.53 19.23
C LEU A 10 -14.91 25.42 17.73
N LEU A 11 -15.42 26.49 17.13
CA LEU A 11 -15.70 26.57 15.69
C LEU A 11 -14.42 26.40 14.86
N VAL A 12 -13.30 26.97 15.29
CA VAL A 12 -11.99 26.75 14.65
C VAL A 12 -11.60 25.27 14.68
N VAL A 13 -11.76 24.58 15.81
CA VAL A 13 -11.49 23.14 15.91
C VAL A 13 -12.38 22.34 14.94
N PHE A 14 -13.67 22.68 14.83
CA PHE A 14 -14.57 22.04 13.86
C PHE A 14 -14.10 22.20 12.42
N PHE A 15 -13.63 23.39 12.02
CA PHE A 15 -13.11 23.60 10.66
C PHE A 15 -11.87 22.76 10.39
N ILE A 16 -10.96 22.64 11.35
CA ILE A 16 -9.76 21.80 11.22
C ILE A 16 -10.16 20.32 11.07
N LEU A 17 -11.11 19.84 11.88
CA LEU A 17 -11.59 18.47 11.81
C LEU A 17 -12.32 18.18 10.49
N ALA A 18 -13.19 19.08 10.05
CA ALA A 18 -13.90 18.95 8.77
C ALA A 18 -12.92 18.93 7.59
N TRP A 19 -11.91 19.80 7.61
CA TRP A 19 -10.85 19.81 6.61
C TRP A 19 -10.03 18.52 6.61
N SER A 20 -9.68 18.00 7.79
CA SER A 20 -8.96 16.73 7.93
C SER A 20 -9.79 15.56 7.40
N GLY A 21 -11.09 15.53 7.72
CA GLY A 21 -12.00 14.49 7.25
C GLY A 21 -12.16 14.52 5.73
N TRP A 22 -12.33 15.70 5.15
CA TRP A 22 -12.37 15.90 3.70
C TRP A 22 -11.08 15.40 3.03
N ASN A 23 -9.93 15.74 3.60
CA ASN A 23 -8.62 15.30 3.11
C ASN A 23 -8.48 13.78 3.07
N GLU A 24 -8.89 13.06 4.12
CA GLU A 24 -8.80 11.60 4.16
C GLU A 24 -9.83 10.95 3.23
N TYR A 25 -11.05 11.51 3.15
CA TYR A 25 -12.06 11.05 2.20
C TYR A 25 -11.56 11.08 0.75
N GLN A 26 -10.92 12.18 0.34
CA GLN A 26 -10.40 12.30 -1.03
C GLN A 26 -9.31 11.26 -1.35
N LYS A 27 -8.47 10.87 -0.37
CA LYS A 27 -7.48 9.80 -0.59
C LYS A 27 -8.14 8.44 -0.79
N LEU A 28 -9.16 8.15 0.00
CA LEU A 28 -9.90 6.89 -0.09
C LEU A 28 -10.69 6.81 -1.40
N GLU A 29 -11.33 7.89 -1.82
CA GLU A 29 -12.07 7.92 -3.08
C GLU A 29 -11.14 7.80 -4.29
N ALA A 30 -9.99 8.49 -4.28
CA ALA A 30 -8.97 8.33 -5.32
C ALA A 30 -8.47 6.88 -5.40
N TYR A 31 -8.21 6.24 -4.26
CA TYR A 31 -7.87 4.82 -4.23
C TYR A 31 -9.00 3.93 -4.74
N ARG A 32 -10.25 4.19 -4.33
CA ARG A 32 -11.42 3.41 -4.73
C ARG A 32 -11.55 3.39 -6.25
N GLN A 33 -11.46 4.55 -6.90
CA GLN A 33 -11.51 4.67 -8.35
C GLN A 33 -10.34 3.97 -9.03
N TRP A 34 -9.12 4.15 -8.51
CA TRP A 34 -7.93 3.47 -9.03
C TRP A 34 -8.03 1.94 -8.90
N ALA A 35 -8.60 1.44 -7.81
CA ALA A 35 -8.72 0.01 -7.53
C ALA A 35 -9.74 -0.72 -8.43
N GLU A 36 -10.70 0.00 -9.03
CA GLU A 36 -11.74 -0.59 -9.92
C GLU A 36 -11.13 -1.28 -11.16
N ASP A 37 -9.95 -0.87 -11.59
CA ASP A 37 -9.29 -1.40 -12.79
C ASP A 37 -8.55 -2.73 -12.56
N PHE A 38 -8.49 -3.22 -11.32
CA PHE A 38 -7.69 -4.37 -10.90
C PHE A 38 -8.55 -5.53 -10.39
N ASP A 39 -8.06 -6.76 -10.60
CA ASP A 39 -8.71 -7.98 -10.08
C ASP A 39 -8.58 -8.07 -8.55
N GLN A 40 -7.42 -7.63 -8.04
CA GLN A 40 -7.14 -7.53 -6.62
C GLN A 40 -6.32 -6.27 -6.34
N ALA A 41 -6.72 -5.48 -5.37
CA ALA A 41 -5.99 -4.28 -4.96
C ALA A 41 -5.90 -4.18 -3.43
N LYS A 42 -4.90 -3.46 -2.95
CA LYS A 42 -4.75 -3.13 -1.53
C LYS A 42 -4.29 -1.70 -1.33
N TYR A 43 -4.97 -1.04 -0.41
CA TYR A 43 -4.55 0.22 0.18
C TYR A 43 -3.70 -0.04 1.42
N ASP A 44 -2.51 0.55 1.47
CA ASP A 44 -1.70 0.73 2.68
C ASP A 44 -1.45 2.23 2.86
N ILE A 45 -1.18 2.68 4.09
CA ILE A 45 -0.79 4.08 4.32
C ILE A 45 0.56 4.41 3.66
N TYR A 46 1.41 3.41 3.42
CA TYR A 46 2.72 3.61 2.80
C TYR A 46 2.76 3.32 1.29
N ALA A 47 1.89 2.44 0.80
CA ALA A 47 1.87 2.02 -0.60
C ALA A 47 0.50 1.51 -1.04
N ILE A 48 0.24 1.60 -2.34
CA ILE A 48 -0.88 0.91 -2.99
C ILE A 48 -0.32 -0.17 -3.91
N ILE A 49 -1.02 -1.30 -4.00
CA ILE A 49 -0.69 -2.40 -4.92
C ILE A 49 -1.97 -2.86 -5.62
N GLY A 50 -1.89 -3.05 -6.92
CA GLY A 50 -2.98 -3.47 -7.79
C GLY A 50 -2.49 -4.57 -8.72
N VAL A 51 -3.31 -5.59 -8.88
CA VAL A 51 -3.00 -6.80 -9.66
C VAL A 51 -4.06 -6.98 -10.73
N LYS A 52 -3.63 -7.08 -11.99
CA LYS A 52 -4.49 -7.35 -13.14
C LYS A 52 -3.88 -8.47 -13.98
N GLY A 53 -4.49 -9.65 -13.95
CA GLY A 53 -3.87 -10.86 -14.49
C GLY A 53 -2.53 -11.15 -13.80
N LYS A 54 -1.41 -11.00 -14.53
CA LYS A 54 -0.04 -11.16 -13.99
C LYS A 54 0.74 -9.83 -13.89
N GLU A 55 0.10 -8.70 -14.20
CA GLU A 55 0.71 -7.38 -14.10
C GLU A 55 0.50 -6.80 -12.69
N ILE A 56 1.58 -6.33 -12.08
CA ILE A 56 1.57 -5.63 -10.80
C ILE A 56 1.80 -4.15 -11.06
N THR A 57 0.91 -3.32 -10.53
CA THR A 57 1.05 -1.86 -10.48
C THR A 57 1.15 -1.44 -9.02
N TRP A 58 2.07 -0.53 -8.68
CA TRP A 58 2.23 -0.03 -7.32
C TRP A 58 2.57 1.45 -7.29
N GLY A 59 2.36 2.07 -6.14
CA GLY A 59 2.62 3.49 -5.96
C GLY A 59 2.44 3.94 -4.52
N LYS A 60 2.41 5.25 -4.31
CA LYS A 60 2.07 5.84 -3.01
C LYS A 60 0.61 6.30 -3.00
N PRO A 61 -0.13 6.08 -1.90
CA PRO A 61 -1.47 6.62 -1.76
C PRO A 61 -1.43 8.16 -1.73
N GLY A 62 -2.49 8.80 -2.23
CA GLY A 62 -2.60 10.25 -2.25
C GLY A 62 -4.02 10.71 -2.58
N ARG A 63 -4.28 12.02 -2.45
CA ARG A 63 -5.58 12.62 -2.84
C ARG A 63 -5.84 12.53 -4.35
N SER A 64 -4.78 12.33 -5.11
CA SER A 64 -4.80 12.00 -6.53
C SER A 64 -3.70 10.96 -6.71
N ILE A 65 -4.03 9.90 -7.44
CA ILE A 65 -3.10 8.86 -7.82
C ILE A 65 -2.71 9.15 -9.28
N PRO A 66 -1.42 9.17 -9.64
CA PRO A 66 -1.01 9.39 -11.01
C PRO A 66 -1.62 8.35 -11.96
N ASN A 67 -2.05 8.79 -13.15
CA ASN A 67 -2.57 7.88 -14.18
C ASN A 67 -1.50 6.87 -14.67
N THR A 68 -0.23 7.26 -14.57
CA THR A 68 0.91 6.42 -14.93
C THR A 68 1.70 6.07 -13.67
N LEU A 69 1.55 4.84 -13.23
CA LEU A 69 2.33 4.23 -12.16
C LEU A 69 3.30 3.20 -12.73
N PRO A 70 4.41 2.92 -12.03
CA PRO A 70 5.32 1.86 -12.43
C PRO A 70 4.62 0.50 -12.37
N LYS A 71 5.01 -0.38 -13.30
CA LYS A 71 4.44 -1.71 -13.49
C LYS A 71 5.51 -2.76 -13.78
N PHE A 72 5.25 -4.00 -13.42
CA PHE A 72 6.05 -5.15 -13.84
C PHE A 72 5.17 -6.39 -13.99
N LEU A 73 5.65 -7.39 -14.74
CA LEU A 73 5.00 -8.68 -14.85
C LEU A 73 5.55 -9.64 -13.79
N LEU A 74 4.67 -10.39 -13.11
CA LEU A 74 5.06 -11.44 -12.18
C LEU A 74 5.91 -12.55 -12.83
N THR A 75 5.81 -12.71 -14.14
CA THR A 75 6.64 -13.66 -14.91
C THR A 75 8.12 -13.29 -14.94
N ASP A 76 8.44 -12.01 -14.74
CA ASP A 76 9.81 -11.51 -14.76
C ASP A 76 10.46 -11.58 -13.36
N VAL A 77 9.69 -12.00 -12.35
CA VAL A 77 10.10 -12.09 -10.95
C VAL A 77 10.65 -13.49 -10.66
N ASP A 78 11.92 -13.54 -10.29
CA ASP A 78 12.61 -14.75 -9.84
C ASP A 78 12.14 -15.17 -8.44
N LYS A 79 12.08 -14.20 -7.51
CA LYS A 79 11.74 -14.47 -6.11
C LYS A 79 10.91 -13.36 -5.49
N ILE A 80 9.90 -13.76 -4.71
CA ILE A 80 9.11 -12.88 -3.86
C ILE A 80 9.48 -13.20 -2.41
N GLU A 81 9.92 -12.20 -1.65
CA GLU A 81 10.34 -12.37 -0.26
C GLU A 81 9.58 -11.41 0.66
N LEU A 82 9.21 -11.89 1.84
CA LEU A 82 8.77 -11.01 2.92
C LEU A 82 9.99 -10.63 3.77
N LEU A 83 10.27 -9.34 3.84
CA LEU A 83 11.28 -8.77 4.72
C LEU A 83 10.59 -8.11 5.92
N VAL A 84 11.08 -8.35 7.13
CA VAL A 84 10.67 -7.59 8.33
C VAL A 84 11.92 -6.96 8.93
N ASN A 85 11.95 -5.63 8.99
CA ASN A 85 13.14 -4.86 9.37
C ASN A 85 14.38 -5.27 8.53
N ASP A 86 14.19 -5.31 7.21
CA ASP A 86 15.23 -5.63 6.20
C ASP A 86 15.83 -7.05 6.30
N LYS A 87 15.16 -7.97 7.03
CA LYS A 87 15.55 -9.38 7.15
C LYS A 87 14.47 -10.27 6.56
N SER A 88 14.87 -11.23 5.72
CA SER A 88 13.96 -12.24 5.16
C SER A 88 13.36 -13.08 6.28
N VAL A 89 12.05 -13.27 6.25
CA VAL A 89 11.30 -14.06 7.24
C VAL A 89 10.56 -15.21 6.57
N ASP A 90 10.46 -16.32 7.28
CA ASP A 90 9.66 -17.46 6.85
C ASP A 90 8.17 -17.19 7.10
N LEU A 91 7.34 -17.46 6.08
CA LEU A 91 5.88 -17.34 6.16
C LEU A 91 5.27 -18.29 7.20
N GLY A 92 5.96 -19.38 7.55
CA GLY A 92 5.56 -20.30 8.61
C GLY A 92 5.82 -19.80 10.03
N ASN A 93 6.68 -18.80 10.21
CA ASN A 93 7.07 -18.27 11.52
C ASN A 93 7.23 -16.74 11.47
N LEU A 94 6.09 -16.05 11.46
CA LEU A 94 6.05 -14.60 11.35
C LEU A 94 6.43 -13.92 12.68
N PRO A 95 7.25 -12.86 12.64
CA PRO A 95 7.51 -12.05 13.83
C PRO A 95 6.27 -11.21 14.20
N ASN A 96 6.09 -10.96 15.49
CA ASN A 96 4.94 -10.19 16.00
C ASN A 96 5.07 -8.66 15.79
N LYS A 97 6.26 -8.15 15.45
CA LYS A 97 6.54 -6.72 15.32
C LYS A 97 7.63 -6.44 14.29
N GLY A 98 7.52 -5.30 13.62
CA GLY A 98 8.52 -4.78 12.68
C GLY A 98 7.87 -4.07 11.50
N LYS A 99 8.69 -3.62 10.56
CA LYS A 99 8.24 -3.00 9.31
C LYS A 99 8.26 -4.05 8.20
N PRO A 100 7.10 -4.59 7.77
CA PRO A 100 7.04 -5.56 6.69
C PRO A 100 7.19 -4.88 5.33
N ILE A 101 7.96 -5.51 4.46
CA ILE A 101 8.19 -5.11 3.07
C ILE A 101 8.14 -6.37 2.22
N ILE A 102 7.36 -6.36 1.14
CA ILE A 102 7.47 -7.40 0.11
C ILE A 102 8.54 -6.95 -0.87
N GLN A 103 9.56 -7.78 -1.06
CA GLN A 103 10.63 -7.57 -2.02
C GLN A 103 10.44 -8.48 -3.23
N PHE A 104 10.53 -7.90 -4.42
CA PHE A 104 10.53 -8.59 -5.70
C PHE A 104 11.92 -8.56 -6.31
N ASN A 105 12.52 -9.73 -6.47
CA ASN A 105 13.80 -9.90 -7.16
C ASN A 105 13.52 -10.42 -8.57
N PHE A 106 14.15 -9.81 -9.57
CA PHE A 106 13.88 -10.09 -10.99
C PHE A 106 14.86 -11.13 -11.55
N ILE A 107 14.41 -11.87 -12.57
CA ILE A 107 15.23 -12.84 -13.30
C ILE A 107 16.42 -12.13 -13.96
N ASN A 108 16.19 -10.92 -14.48
CA ASN A 108 17.25 -10.06 -14.97
C ASN A 108 18.00 -9.42 -13.79
N LYS A 109 19.26 -9.83 -13.59
CA LYS A 109 20.10 -9.37 -12.47
C LYS A 109 20.50 -7.90 -12.57
N ASP A 110 20.38 -7.27 -13.74
CA ASP A 110 20.64 -5.84 -13.91
C ASP A 110 19.46 -4.97 -13.43
N GLN A 111 18.29 -5.58 -13.24
CA GLN A 111 17.11 -4.89 -12.72
C GLN A 111 17.15 -4.87 -11.19
N SER A 112 17.06 -3.67 -10.62
CA SER A 112 17.00 -3.49 -9.17
C SER A 112 15.75 -4.14 -8.58
N SER A 113 15.88 -4.71 -7.38
CA SER A 113 14.74 -5.23 -6.65
C SER A 113 13.71 -4.13 -6.31
N ILE A 114 12.45 -4.51 -6.25
CA ILE A 114 11.34 -3.60 -5.94
C ILE A 114 10.80 -3.93 -4.55
N ASN A 115 10.68 -2.91 -3.72
CA ASN A 115 10.25 -3.02 -2.33
C ASN A 115 8.90 -2.33 -2.14
N ILE A 116 7.89 -3.08 -1.74
CA ILE A 116 6.54 -2.57 -1.45
C ILE A 116 6.28 -2.69 0.06
N PRO A 117 6.19 -1.58 0.81
CA PRO A 117 5.97 -1.58 2.26
C PRO A 117 4.52 -1.90 2.63
N PHE A 118 4.34 -2.49 3.81
CA PHE A 118 3.05 -2.82 4.43
C PHE A 118 3.02 -2.31 5.88
N THR A 119 1.83 -2.05 6.43
CA THR A 119 1.65 -1.78 7.87
C THR A 119 1.63 -3.05 8.70
N GLU A 120 1.02 -4.11 8.17
CA GLU A 120 0.76 -5.35 8.91
C GLU A 120 1.51 -6.53 8.31
N ILE A 121 2.20 -7.28 9.17
CA ILE A 121 3.04 -8.42 8.77
C ILE A 121 2.17 -9.56 8.22
N ASP A 122 1.06 -9.86 8.90
CA ASP A 122 0.13 -10.91 8.47
C ASP A 122 -0.51 -10.59 7.12
N LEU A 123 -0.82 -9.31 6.86
CA LEU A 123 -1.33 -8.88 5.57
C LEU A 123 -0.28 -9.03 4.48
N ALA A 124 0.96 -8.61 4.74
CA ALA A 124 2.07 -8.79 3.80
C ALA A 124 2.30 -10.29 3.48
N ALA A 125 2.26 -11.16 4.49
CA ALA A 125 2.39 -12.61 4.31
C ALA A 125 1.26 -13.20 3.45
N LYS A 126 0.01 -12.79 3.67
CA LYS A 126 -1.13 -13.17 2.82
C LYS A 126 -0.93 -12.74 1.37
N TRP A 127 -0.41 -11.53 1.17
CA TRP A 127 -0.11 -11.00 -0.16
C TRP A 127 1.01 -11.77 -0.85
N VAL A 128 2.11 -12.11 -0.16
CA VAL A 128 3.16 -12.97 -0.72
C VAL A 128 2.58 -14.31 -1.19
N LYS A 129 1.79 -14.97 -0.34
CA LYS A 129 1.15 -16.26 -0.68
C LYS A 129 0.20 -16.14 -1.89
N TYR A 130 -0.57 -15.06 -1.96
CA TYR A 130 -1.46 -14.79 -3.09
C TYR A 130 -0.68 -14.59 -4.39
N LEU A 131 0.38 -13.77 -4.37
CA LEU A 131 1.20 -13.47 -5.54
C LEU A 131 1.98 -14.69 -6.02
N ASP A 132 2.52 -15.51 -5.10
CA ASP A 132 3.18 -16.75 -5.45
C ASP A 132 2.23 -17.76 -6.11
N ASN A 133 0.99 -17.88 -5.60
CA ASN A 133 -0.02 -18.72 -6.25
C ASN A 133 -0.31 -18.21 -7.66
N LEU A 134 -0.59 -16.91 -7.80
CA LEU A 134 -0.91 -16.28 -9.08
C LEU A 134 0.22 -16.40 -10.12
N ARG A 135 1.48 -16.41 -9.67
CA ARG A 135 2.65 -16.63 -10.54
C ARG A 135 2.68 -18.06 -11.10
N ASN A 136 2.32 -19.05 -10.29
CA ASN A 136 2.41 -20.48 -10.60
C ASN A 136 1.20 -21.03 -11.39
N VAL A 137 0.10 -20.28 -11.47
CA VAL A 137 -1.08 -20.58 -12.29
C VAL A 137 -0.86 -20.12 -13.73
#